data_AF-A0A847I7S8-F1
#
_entry.id   AF-A0A847I7S8-F1
#
_cell.length_a   1.000
_cell.length_b   1.000
_cell.length_c   1.000
_cell.angle_alpha   90.00
_cell.angle_beta   90.00
_cell.angle_gamma   90.00
#
_symmetry.space_group_name_H-M   'P 1'
#
loop_
_entity.id
_entity.type
_entity.pdbx_description
1 polymer ?
#
loop_
_entity_poly.entity_id
_entity_poly.type
_entity_poly.pdbx_seq_one_letter_code
_entity_poly.pdbx_strand_id
1 'polypeptide(L)'
;MHKKQRTQTKPWLKKRGPRWSLIGLMAVGLLLVVGLGTLAVATIGGKGDLNAVLRKAQLGAIPSGATDLQYAGVADSTYYLRFSASPEEIERFIANSPQLKVRAPQLLGPAQMYLPDSQREAPGEGRAAIYYAANERIPWFDPQVREKGRMYAIAPDRHANWAEVVIDDQKNTVYIRVRQR
;
A
#
# COMPACT_ATOMS: atom_id res chain seq x y z
N MET A 1 4.13 80.11 31.04
CA MET A 1 4.93 81.10 30.27
C MET A 1 6.37 80.62 30.20
N HIS A 2 6.84 80.16 29.03
CA HIS A 2 8.25 80.27 28.61
C HIS A 2 8.33 80.02 27.09
N LYS A 3 8.94 80.98 26.39
CA LYS A 3 9.16 81.04 24.94
C LYS A 3 10.33 80.13 24.53
N LYS A 4 10.29 79.57 23.31
CA LYS A 4 11.32 79.86 22.27
C LYS A 4 10.90 79.38 20.88
N GLN A 5 11.06 80.29 19.92
CA GLN A 5 10.87 80.14 18.47
C GLN A 5 12.18 79.74 17.78
N ARG A 6 12.07 79.07 16.61
CA ARG A 6 12.68 79.39 15.28
C ARG A 6 12.71 78.11 14.44
N THR A 7 11.83 77.91 13.46
CA THR A 7 11.92 78.31 12.03
C THR A 7 13.20 77.87 11.30
N GLN A 8 13.08 76.94 10.33
CA GLN A 8 13.36 77.24 8.90
C GLN A 8 13.04 76.05 7.93
N THR A 9 12.17 76.37 6.95
CA THR A 9 12.20 76.07 5.49
C THR A 9 12.09 74.62 4.97
N LYS A 10 10.96 74.18 4.36
CA LYS A 10 10.44 74.38 2.97
C LYS A 10 11.18 73.53 1.89
N PRO A 11 10.53 73.17 0.76
CA PRO A 11 9.50 72.13 0.55
C PRO A 11 9.98 71.12 -0.54
N TRP A 12 9.21 70.09 -0.89
CA TRP A 12 8.83 69.78 -2.28
C TRP A 12 7.97 68.51 -2.36
N LEU A 13 6.91 68.64 -3.17
CA LEU A 13 5.89 67.64 -3.46
C LEU A 13 6.39 66.57 -4.44
N LYS A 14 5.85 65.35 -4.29
CA LYS A 14 5.18 64.54 -5.34
C LYS A 14 4.52 63.35 -4.63
N LYS A 15 3.24 63.41 -4.22
CA LYS A 15 1.96 63.36 -4.95
C LYS A 15 1.77 62.10 -5.82
N ARG A 16 0.64 61.42 -5.52
CA ARG A 16 -0.11 60.34 -6.22
C ARG A 16 0.32 58.93 -5.77
N GLY A 17 -0.49 58.10 -5.12
CA GLY A 17 -1.96 58.01 -5.03
C GLY A 17 -2.39 56.59 -5.46
N PRO A 18 -3.27 55.89 -4.72
CA PRO A 18 -3.49 54.44 -4.84
C PRO A 18 -4.50 54.10 -5.94
N ARG A 19 -4.36 52.94 -6.59
CA ARG A 19 -5.41 52.35 -7.42
C ARG A 19 -5.46 50.84 -7.22
N TRP A 20 -6.55 50.40 -6.61
CA TRP A 20 -7.06 49.04 -6.66
C TRP A 20 -7.52 48.75 -8.09
N SER A 21 -7.24 47.54 -8.59
CA SER A 21 -8.14 46.84 -9.52
C SER A 21 -7.82 45.35 -9.57
N LEU A 22 -8.90 44.60 -9.39
CA LEU A 22 -9.09 43.16 -9.32
C LEU A 22 -8.96 42.46 -10.69
N ILE A 23 -8.75 41.13 -10.61
CA ILE A 23 -9.08 40.05 -11.57
C ILE A 23 -8.08 39.74 -12.70
N GLY A 24 -7.64 38.47 -12.76
CA GLY A 24 -7.26 37.84 -14.04
C GLY A 24 -6.26 36.66 -14.02
N LEU A 25 -6.73 35.46 -13.65
CA LEU A 25 -6.36 34.11 -14.16
C LEU A 25 -4.90 33.59 -14.28
N MET A 26 -4.67 32.48 -13.55
CA MET A 26 -4.19 31.15 -13.99
C MET A 26 -2.79 30.91 -14.58
N ALA A 27 -2.00 30.09 -13.88
CA ALA A 27 -1.34 28.84 -14.33
C ALA A 27 -0.41 28.35 -13.18
N VAL A 28 -0.74 27.31 -12.41
CA VAL A 28 -0.51 25.87 -12.68
C VAL A 28 0.94 25.54 -13.04
N GLY A 29 1.58 24.70 -12.21
CA GLY A 29 2.87 24.04 -12.44
C GLY A 29 3.98 24.67 -11.60
N LEU A 30 4.51 24.03 -10.56
CA LEU A 30 5.07 22.69 -10.56
C LEU A 30 5.04 22.16 -9.12
N LEU A 31 4.19 21.17 -8.88
CA LEU A 31 4.24 20.37 -7.65
C LEU A 31 5.51 19.52 -7.76
N LEU A 32 6.55 19.89 -7.01
CA LEU A 32 7.72 19.04 -6.78
C LEU A 32 7.21 17.80 -6.06
N VAL A 33 6.86 16.78 -6.83
CA VAL A 33 6.75 15.41 -6.35
C VAL A 33 8.15 15.04 -5.94
N VAL A 34 8.44 15.20 -4.64
CA VAL A 34 9.55 14.53 -3.99
C VAL A 34 9.21 13.05 -4.06
N GLY A 35 9.60 12.42 -5.17
CA GLY A 35 9.73 10.98 -5.27
C GLY A 35 10.82 10.58 -4.29
N LEU A 36 10.43 10.44 -3.02
CA LEU A 36 11.16 9.65 -2.05
C LEU A 36 11.22 8.25 -2.64
N GLY A 37 12.28 7.99 -3.41
CA GLY A 37 12.73 6.65 -3.73
C GLY A 37 13.01 5.99 -2.40
N THR A 38 12.03 5.23 -1.92
CA THR A 38 12.23 4.32 -0.81
C THR A 38 13.30 3.33 -1.24
N LEU A 39 14.45 3.44 -0.59
CA LEU A 39 15.52 2.49 -0.69
C LEU A 39 14.95 1.14 -0.23
N ALA A 40 14.54 0.29 -1.18
CA ALA A 40 13.98 -1.01 -0.87
C ALA A 40 15.11 -1.91 -0.33
N VAL A 41 15.17 -2.05 0.98
CA VAL A 41 16.03 -3.05 1.63
C VAL A 41 15.35 -4.40 1.44
N ALA A 42 15.76 -5.15 0.42
CA ALA A 42 15.33 -6.53 0.21
C ALA A 42 15.96 -7.41 1.29
N THR A 43 15.27 -7.64 2.41
CA THR A 43 15.66 -8.65 3.40
C THR A 43 15.16 -10.02 2.94
N ILE A 44 15.95 -10.69 2.09
CA ILE A 44 15.69 -12.08 1.72
C ILE A 44 16.25 -12.98 2.84
N GLY A 45 15.47 -13.20 3.90
CA GLY A 45 15.86 -14.00 5.08
C GLY A 45 15.22 -15.40 5.15
N GLY A 46 14.52 -15.84 4.10
CA GLY A 46 13.70 -17.06 4.14
C GLY A 46 14.43 -18.35 3.82
N LYS A 47 14.07 -19.45 4.50
CA LYS A 47 14.39 -20.82 4.07
C LYS A 47 13.52 -21.17 2.86
N GLY A 48 14.11 -21.76 1.82
CA GLY A 48 13.42 -22.27 0.62
C GLY A 48 13.52 -21.34 -0.60
N ASP A 49 13.56 -21.91 -1.80
CA ASP A 49 13.63 -21.17 -3.06
C ASP A 49 12.28 -20.51 -3.38
N LEU A 50 12.23 -19.18 -3.31
CA LEU A 50 11.04 -18.36 -3.63
C LEU A 50 10.44 -18.71 -4.99
N ASN A 51 11.26 -18.91 -6.03
CA ASN A 51 10.76 -19.24 -7.36
C ASN A 51 10.15 -20.65 -7.39
N ALA A 52 10.73 -21.60 -6.66
CA ALA A 52 10.13 -22.92 -6.48
C ALA A 52 8.80 -22.84 -5.71
N VAL A 53 8.69 -21.96 -4.71
CA VAL A 53 7.46 -21.75 -3.94
C VAL A 53 6.34 -21.22 -4.83
N LEU A 54 6.59 -20.14 -5.58
CA LEU A 54 5.62 -19.55 -6.51
C LEU A 54 5.21 -20.54 -7.61
N ARG A 55 6.17 -21.25 -8.21
CA ARG A 55 5.90 -22.23 -9.26
C ARG A 55 4.99 -23.36 -8.78
N LYS A 56 5.27 -23.92 -7.60
CA LYS A 56 4.42 -24.98 -7.00
C LYS A 56 3.03 -24.46 -6.65
N ALA A 57 2.91 -23.22 -6.20
CA ALA A 57 1.63 -22.55 -5.98
C ALA A 57 0.93 -22.13 -7.28
N GLN A 58 1.56 -22.35 -8.44
CA GLN A 58 1.09 -21.90 -9.76
C GLN A 58 0.79 -20.39 -9.78
N LEU A 59 1.68 -19.63 -9.16
CA LEU A 59 1.70 -18.18 -9.17
C LEU A 59 2.76 -17.69 -10.16
N GLY A 60 2.53 -16.49 -10.70
CA GLY A 60 3.46 -15.80 -11.57
C GLY A 60 4.76 -15.44 -10.85
N ALA A 61 5.78 -15.08 -11.63
CA ALA A 61 7.01 -14.52 -11.06
C ALA A 61 6.72 -13.15 -10.41
N ILE A 62 7.50 -12.81 -9.39
CA ILE A 62 7.46 -11.47 -8.79
C ILE A 62 7.80 -10.43 -9.88
N PRO A 63 7.01 -9.34 -10.02
CA PRO A 63 7.34 -8.28 -10.97
C PRO A 63 8.75 -7.74 -10.76
N SER A 64 9.46 -7.44 -11.84
CA SER A 64 10.84 -6.92 -11.76
C SER A 64 10.93 -5.54 -11.11
N GLY A 65 9.86 -4.74 -11.14
CA GLY A 65 9.77 -3.45 -10.46
C GLY A 65 9.26 -3.53 -9.02
N ALA A 66 9.08 -4.74 -8.46
CA ALA A 66 8.57 -4.89 -7.10
C ALA A 66 9.55 -4.31 -6.06
N THR A 67 9.01 -3.62 -5.07
CA THR A 67 9.72 -3.07 -3.91
C THR A 67 9.24 -3.74 -2.63
N ASP A 68 9.92 -3.47 -1.51
CA ASP A 68 9.57 -3.99 -0.18
C ASP A 68 9.36 -5.51 -0.14
N LEU A 69 10.14 -6.23 -0.95
CA LEU A 69 10.10 -7.68 -1.04
C LEU A 69 10.60 -8.30 0.28
N GLN A 70 9.70 -9.00 0.96
CA GLN A 70 10.01 -9.77 2.16
C GLN A 70 9.53 -11.19 1.99
N TYR A 71 10.35 -12.16 2.38
CA TYR A 71 10.05 -13.57 2.22
C TYR A 71 10.61 -14.39 3.38
N ALA A 72 9.78 -15.26 3.95
CA ALA A 72 10.17 -16.19 5.00
C ALA A 72 9.42 -17.52 4.90
N GLY A 73 10.12 -18.62 5.17
CA GLY A 73 9.54 -19.94 5.40
C GLY A 73 9.62 -20.32 6.87
N VAL A 74 8.59 -20.97 7.41
CA VAL A 74 8.56 -21.46 8.79
C VAL A 74 8.47 -22.99 8.83
N ALA A 75 8.65 -23.59 10.03
CA ALA A 75 8.89 -25.02 10.19
C ALA A 75 7.75 -25.94 9.73
N ASP A 76 6.51 -25.44 9.64
CA ASP A 76 5.35 -26.19 9.16
C ASP A 76 5.22 -26.21 7.62
N SER A 77 6.28 -25.77 6.93
CA SER A 77 6.34 -25.61 5.47
C SER A 77 5.33 -24.59 4.93
N THR A 78 4.94 -23.62 5.77
CA THR A 78 4.26 -22.40 5.34
C THR A 78 5.30 -21.32 4.99
N TYR A 79 5.09 -20.69 3.84
CA TYR A 79 5.89 -19.62 3.29
C TYR A 79 5.03 -18.36 3.23
N TYR A 80 5.65 -17.25 3.62
CA TYR A 80 5.07 -15.92 3.67
C TYR A 80 5.87 -15.02 2.75
N LEU A 81 5.16 -14.19 2.00
CA LEU A 81 5.76 -13.29 1.03
C LEU A 81 4.95 -11.99 1.00
N ARG A 82 5.65 -10.87 0.99
CA ARG A 82 5.08 -9.54 0.79
C ARG A 82 5.90 -8.83 -0.28
N PHE A 83 5.25 -8.09 -1.17
CA PHE A 83 5.89 -7.09 -2.00
C PHE A 83 4.91 -5.98 -2.36
N SER A 84 5.44 -4.82 -2.72
CA SER A 84 4.68 -3.72 -3.31
C SER A 84 5.07 -3.58 -4.78
N ALA A 85 4.13 -3.20 -5.64
CA ALA A 85 4.38 -3.01 -7.07
C ALA A 85 3.39 -2.00 -7.66
N SER A 86 3.61 -1.54 -8.88
CA SER A 86 2.60 -0.71 -9.57
C SER A 86 1.30 -1.49 -9.80
N PRO A 87 0.12 -0.83 -9.87
CA PRO A 87 -1.14 -1.50 -10.19
C PRO A 87 -1.04 -2.35 -11.46
N GLU A 88 -0.38 -1.84 -12.50
CA GLU A 88 -0.20 -2.53 -13.78
C GLU A 88 0.65 -3.80 -13.63
N GLU A 89 1.67 -3.76 -12.78
CA GLU A 89 2.49 -4.93 -12.46
C GLU A 89 1.74 -5.97 -11.65
N ILE A 90 0.88 -5.54 -10.72
CA ILE A 90 0.01 -6.45 -9.96
C ILE A 90 -0.97 -7.15 -10.90
N GLU A 91 -1.59 -6.42 -11.83
CA GLU A 91 -2.47 -7.03 -12.83
C GLU A 91 -1.70 -8.01 -13.73
N ARG A 92 -0.47 -7.68 -14.14
CA ARG A 92 0.38 -8.63 -14.88
C ARG A 92 0.72 -9.87 -14.05
N PHE A 93 1.03 -9.70 -12.77
CA PHE A 93 1.28 -10.82 -11.85
C PHE A 93 0.04 -11.75 -11.77
N ILE A 94 -1.16 -11.18 -11.61
CA ILE A 94 -2.41 -11.95 -11.60
C ILE A 94 -2.64 -12.66 -12.93
N ALA A 95 -2.49 -11.95 -14.06
CA ALA A 95 -2.69 -12.51 -15.40
C ALA A 95 -1.72 -13.66 -15.72
N ASN A 96 -0.50 -13.59 -15.17
CA ASN A 96 0.53 -14.62 -15.30
C ASN A 96 0.45 -15.72 -14.22
N SER A 97 -0.56 -15.68 -13.34
CA SER A 97 -0.80 -16.67 -12.31
C SER A 97 -1.97 -17.58 -12.69
N PRO A 98 -1.75 -18.81 -13.21
CA PRO A 98 -2.81 -19.71 -13.67
C PRO A 98 -3.96 -19.90 -12.69
N GLN A 99 -3.66 -20.08 -11.40
CA GLN A 99 -4.69 -20.30 -10.37
C GLN A 99 -5.52 -19.06 -10.06
N LEU A 100 -4.97 -17.86 -10.27
CA LEU A 100 -5.67 -16.60 -10.03
C LEU A 100 -6.54 -16.21 -11.22
N LYS A 101 -6.07 -16.46 -12.45
CA LYS A 101 -6.76 -16.09 -13.68
C LYS A 101 -8.14 -16.74 -13.86
N VAL A 102 -8.32 -17.97 -13.37
CA VAL A 102 -9.56 -18.74 -13.53
C VAL A 102 -10.55 -18.54 -12.37
N ARG A 103 -10.21 -17.71 -11.38
CA ARG A 103 -11.01 -17.49 -10.17
C ARG A 103 -11.36 -16.01 -10.05
N ALA A 104 -12.63 -15.74 -9.77
CA ALA A 104 -13.01 -14.41 -9.32
C ALA A 104 -12.42 -14.18 -7.92
N PRO A 105 -11.77 -13.03 -7.65
CA PRO A 105 -11.39 -12.68 -6.29
C PRO A 105 -12.63 -12.45 -5.44
N GLN A 106 -12.48 -12.70 -4.14
CA GLN A 106 -13.35 -12.09 -3.15
C GLN A 106 -12.97 -10.62 -3.01
N LEU A 107 -13.92 -9.72 -3.25
CA LEU A 107 -13.71 -8.29 -3.09
C LEU A 107 -13.69 -7.93 -1.61
N LEU A 108 -12.67 -7.19 -1.21
CA LEU A 108 -12.49 -6.69 0.15
C LEU A 108 -12.80 -5.19 0.20
N GLY A 109 -13.42 -4.76 1.28
CA GLY A 109 -13.78 -3.37 1.54
C GLY A 109 -14.68 -3.21 2.77
N PRO A 110 -15.35 -2.06 2.96
CA PRO A 110 -16.12 -1.80 4.18
C PRO A 110 -17.24 -2.81 4.44
N ALA A 111 -17.78 -3.43 3.38
CA ALA A 111 -18.78 -4.49 3.47
C ALA A 111 -18.19 -5.86 3.81
N GLN A 112 -16.92 -6.11 3.51
CA GLN A 112 -16.21 -7.35 3.79
C GLN A 112 -14.72 -7.11 4.02
N MET A 113 -14.31 -7.02 5.28
CA MET A 113 -12.92 -6.74 5.65
C MET A 113 -12.09 -8.02 5.78
N TYR A 114 -10.77 -7.91 5.65
CA TYR A 114 -9.82 -8.97 6.00
C TYR A 114 -9.00 -8.51 7.21
N LEU A 115 -9.24 -9.10 8.37
CA LEU A 115 -8.75 -8.62 9.68
C LEU A 115 -8.04 -9.72 10.47
N PRO A 116 -7.09 -9.40 11.36
CA PRO A 116 -6.48 -10.41 12.21
C PRO A 116 -7.50 -10.93 13.24
N ASP A 117 -7.37 -12.20 13.64
CA ASP A 117 -8.23 -12.85 14.65
C ASP A 117 -8.28 -12.08 15.98
N SER A 118 -7.25 -11.31 16.32
CA SER A 118 -7.19 -10.47 17.53
C SER A 118 -8.23 -9.35 17.54
N GLN A 119 -8.82 -9.01 16.39
CA GLN A 119 -9.89 -8.02 16.26
C GLN A 119 -11.26 -8.67 16.05
N ARG A 120 -11.37 -9.99 16.25
CA ARG A 120 -12.66 -10.66 16.22
C ARG A 120 -13.46 -10.25 17.45
N GLU A 121 -14.44 -9.38 17.23
CA GLU A 121 -15.45 -9.04 18.24
C GLU A 121 -16.43 -10.20 18.44
N ALA A 122 -17.10 -10.22 19.59
CA ALA A 122 -18.13 -11.21 19.88
C ALA A 122 -19.27 -11.13 18.83
N PRO A 123 -19.86 -12.27 18.42
CA PRO A 123 -20.90 -12.29 17.40
C PRO A 123 -22.08 -11.41 17.83
N GLY A 124 -22.28 -10.26 17.16
CA GLY A 124 -23.36 -9.34 17.49
C GLY A 124 -23.32 -7.99 16.76
N GLU A 125 -22.14 -7.46 16.42
CA GLU A 125 -21.99 -6.13 15.81
C GLU A 125 -21.52 -6.19 14.35
N GLY A 126 -22.45 -6.58 13.47
CA GLY A 126 -22.75 -5.81 12.26
C GLY A 126 -21.73 -5.58 11.15
N ARG A 127 -20.57 -6.26 11.08
CA ARG A 127 -19.69 -6.21 9.89
C ARG A 127 -19.22 -7.60 9.47
N ALA A 128 -19.39 -7.94 8.19
CA ALA A 128 -18.82 -9.16 7.65
C ALA A 128 -17.29 -8.99 7.58
N ALA A 129 -16.56 -9.85 8.27
CA ALA A 129 -15.11 -9.88 8.25
C ALA A 129 -14.64 -11.31 8.05
N ILE A 130 -13.63 -11.46 7.22
CA ILE A 130 -12.83 -12.67 7.10
C ILE A 130 -11.65 -12.47 8.02
N TYR A 131 -11.37 -13.48 8.85
CA TYR A 131 -10.32 -13.38 9.83
C TYR A 131 -9.14 -14.29 9.49
N TYR A 132 -7.93 -13.82 9.79
CA TYR A 132 -6.72 -14.62 9.68
C TYR A 132 -5.97 -14.70 11.01
N ALA A 133 -5.35 -15.85 11.23
CA ALA A 133 -4.38 -16.02 12.30
C ALA A 133 -3.08 -15.29 11.93
N ALA A 134 -2.79 -14.20 12.65
CA ALA A 134 -1.51 -13.52 12.55
C ALA A 134 -0.37 -14.44 13.02
N ASN A 135 0.79 -14.37 12.37
CA ASN A 135 1.95 -15.15 12.77
C ASN A 135 2.97 -14.23 13.47
N GLU A 136 3.07 -14.34 14.79
CA GLU A 136 3.98 -13.51 15.61
C GLU A 136 5.46 -13.65 15.21
N ARG A 137 5.85 -14.76 14.59
CA ARG A 137 7.22 -14.96 14.09
C ARG A 137 7.48 -14.21 12.78
N ILE A 138 6.43 -13.84 12.06
CA ILE A 138 6.48 -13.10 10.80
C ILE A 138 5.67 -11.79 10.97
N PRO A 139 6.10 -10.86 11.84
CA PRO A 139 5.32 -9.68 12.21
C PRO A 139 5.12 -8.69 11.04
N TRP A 140 5.94 -8.77 10.01
CA TRP A 140 5.83 -7.96 8.80
C TRP A 140 4.74 -8.44 7.82
N PHE A 141 4.21 -9.65 8.03
CA PHE A 141 3.13 -10.21 7.21
C PHE A 141 1.79 -9.84 7.82
N ASP A 142 1.32 -8.64 7.50
CA ASP A 142 0.04 -8.10 7.97
C ASP A 142 -0.89 -7.78 6.79
N PRO A 143 -1.62 -8.78 6.27
CA PRO A 143 -2.48 -8.63 5.09
C PRO A 143 -3.79 -7.86 5.36
N GLN A 144 -3.88 -7.05 6.43
CA GLN A 144 -5.13 -6.38 6.82
C GLN A 144 -5.66 -5.44 5.71
N VAL A 145 -6.90 -5.65 5.26
CA VAL A 145 -7.58 -4.81 4.27
C VAL A 145 -8.97 -4.38 4.77
N ARG A 146 -9.23 -3.08 4.76
CA ARG A 146 -10.51 -2.48 5.20
C ARG A 146 -11.28 -1.75 4.12
N GLU A 147 -10.58 -1.15 3.17
CA GLU A 147 -11.17 -0.17 2.24
C GLU A 147 -11.35 -0.73 0.84
N LYS A 148 -10.27 -1.22 0.24
CA LYS A 148 -10.29 -1.77 -1.12
C LYS A 148 -9.19 -2.79 -1.31
N GLY A 149 -9.58 -4.01 -1.66
CA GLY A 149 -8.63 -5.05 -2.00
C GLY A 149 -9.30 -6.29 -2.59
N ARG A 150 -8.47 -7.30 -2.80
CA ARG A 150 -8.86 -8.56 -3.41
C ARG A 150 -8.22 -9.71 -2.67
N MET A 151 -8.98 -10.76 -2.40
CA MET A 151 -8.47 -12.01 -1.87
C MET A 151 -8.73 -13.15 -2.84
N TYR A 152 -7.70 -13.95 -3.10
CA TYR A 152 -7.78 -15.18 -3.85
C TYR A 152 -7.40 -16.34 -2.95
N ALA A 153 -8.38 -17.21 -2.66
CA ALA A 153 -8.15 -18.46 -1.97
C ALA A 153 -7.98 -19.59 -2.99
N ILE A 154 -6.79 -20.20 -3.01
CA ILE A 154 -6.48 -21.39 -3.80
C ILE A 154 -6.69 -22.60 -2.89
N ALA A 155 -7.73 -23.36 -3.19
CA ALA A 155 -8.10 -24.53 -2.42
C ALA A 155 -6.97 -25.57 -2.36
N PRO A 156 -6.88 -26.36 -1.27
CA PRO A 156 -5.89 -27.41 -1.15
C PRO A 156 -5.92 -28.39 -2.33
N ASP A 157 -4.74 -28.71 -2.87
CA ASP A 157 -4.59 -29.78 -3.87
C ASP A 157 -4.58 -31.18 -3.20
N ARG A 158 -4.35 -32.22 -4.00
CA ARG A 158 -4.26 -33.63 -3.51
C ARG A 158 -3.15 -33.86 -2.49
N HIS A 159 -2.18 -32.96 -2.36
CA HIS A 159 -1.08 -33.00 -1.41
C HIS A 159 -1.33 -32.05 -0.22
N ALA A 160 -2.53 -31.48 -0.11
CA ALA A 160 -2.88 -30.45 0.86
C ALA A 160 -2.06 -29.16 0.73
N ASN A 161 -1.45 -28.91 -0.43
CA ASN A 161 -0.84 -27.62 -0.73
C ASN A 161 -1.93 -26.61 -1.02
N TRP A 162 -1.87 -25.45 -0.38
CA TRP A 162 -2.80 -24.36 -0.63
C TRP A 162 -2.05 -23.03 -0.68
N ALA A 163 -2.71 -22.05 -1.26
CA ALA A 163 -2.19 -20.70 -1.32
C ALA A 163 -3.30 -19.67 -1.13
N GLU A 164 -2.93 -18.55 -0.54
CA GLU A 164 -3.80 -17.40 -0.35
C GLU A 164 -3.04 -16.17 -0.81
N VAL A 165 -3.68 -15.37 -1.65
CA VAL A 165 -3.14 -14.11 -2.16
C VAL A 165 -4.09 -12.99 -1.75
N VAL A 166 -3.60 -12.06 -0.96
CA VAL A 166 -4.34 -10.87 -0.52
C VAL A 166 -3.67 -9.65 -1.12
N ILE A 167 -4.45 -8.80 -1.77
CA ILE A 167 -3.98 -7.56 -2.42
C ILE A 167 -4.68 -6.40 -1.73
N ASP A 168 -3.88 -5.52 -1.11
CA ASP A 168 -4.32 -4.20 -0.67
C ASP A 168 -4.18 -3.24 -1.85
N ASP A 169 -5.31 -2.96 -2.53
CA ASP A 169 -5.33 -2.12 -3.74
C ASP A 169 -5.12 -0.62 -3.41
N GLN A 170 -5.22 -0.21 -2.15
CA GLN A 170 -4.89 1.17 -1.76
C GLN A 170 -3.39 1.35 -1.57
N LYS A 171 -2.72 0.34 -0.99
CA LYS A 171 -1.27 0.36 -0.75
C LYS A 171 -0.47 -0.28 -1.87
N ASN A 172 -1.13 -0.79 -2.91
CA ASN A 172 -0.52 -1.61 -3.98
C ASN A 172 0.44 -2.66 -3.43
N THR A 173 -0.01 -3.38 -2.40
CA THR A 173 0.80 -4.38 -1.69
C THR A 173 0.15 -5.75 -1.79
N VAL A 174 0.95 -6.74 -2.17
CA VAL A 174 0.55 -8.12 -2.34
C VAL A 174 1.14 -8.94 -1.20
N TYR A 175 0.28 -9.69 -0.53
CA TYR A 175 0.62 -10.64 0.52
C TYR A 175 0.28 -12.04 0.03
N ILE A 176 1.22 -12.97 0.16
CA ILE A 176 1.08 -14.34 -0.31
C ILE A 176 1.46 -15.27 0.82
N ARG A 177 0.54 -16.18 1.15
CA ARG A 177 0.76 -17.27 2.10
C ARG A 177 0.60 -18.58 1.36
N VAL A 178 1.64 -19.40 1.35
CA VAL A 178 1.64 -20.71 0.65
C VAL A 178 2.01 -21.78 1.65
N ARG A 179 1.22 -22.85 1.73
CA ARG A 179 1.62 -24.05 2.46
C ARG A 179 1.98 -25.14 1.49
N GLN A 180 3.14 -25.75 1.67
CA GLN A 180 3.60 -26.90 0.89
C GLN A 180 3.79 -28.10 1.82
N ARG A 181 3.38 -29.28 1.42
CA ARG A 181 3.59 -30.52 2.18
C ARG A 181 4.45 -31.50 1.40
#